data_AF-B1NSN6-F1
#
_entry.id   AF-B1NSN6-F1
#
_cell.length_a   1.000
_cell.length_b   1.000
_cell.length_c   1.000
_cell.angle_alpha   90.00
_cell.angle_beta   90.00
_cell.angle_gamma   90.00
#
_symmetry.space_group_name_H-M   'P 1'
#
loop_
_entity.id
_entity.type
_entity.pdbx_description
1 polymer ?
#
loop_
_entity_poly.entity_id
_entity_poly.type
_entity_poly.pdbx_seq_one_letter_code
_entity_poly.pdbx_strand_id
1 'polypeptide(L)' 'PRGTDITKQIIIGTPGTVLDWCFKLKLIDLTKIHVFVLDEADVMIDTQGFSDHSIRIQ' A
#
# COMPACT_ATOMS: atom_id res chain seq x y z
N PRO A 1 -15.78 -6.28 0.60
CA PRO A 1 -16.99 -5.89 1.36
C PRO A 1 -16.72 -4.58 2.12
N ARG A 2 -17.56 -3.55 1.98
CA ARG A 2 -17.42 -2.31 2.76
C ARG A 2 -17.68 -2.64 4.24
N GLY A 3 -16.76 -2.30 5.13
CA GLY A 3 -16.92 -2.41 6.58
C GLY A 3 -16.40 -3.69 7.24
N THR A 4 -15.60 -4.50 6.54
CA THR A 4 -14.89 -5.63 7.18
C THR A 4 -13.44 -5.26 7.43
N ASP A 5 -13.00 -5.35 8.69
CA ASP A 5 -11.61 -5.20 9.08
C ASP A 5 -10.73 -6.24 8.36
N ILE A 6 -9.54 -5.83 7.94
CA ILE A 6 -8.57 -6.74 7.33
C ILE A 6 -7.97 -7.61 8.43
N THR A 7 -8.33 -8.90 8.44
CA THR A 7 -7.79 -9.90 9.37
C THR A 7 -6.56 -10.63 8.83
N LYS A 8 -6.19 -10.39 7.55
CA LYS A 8 -5.07 -11.03 6.89
C LYS A 8 -3.75 -10.35 7.30
N GLN A 9 -2.71 -11.17 7.50
CA GLN A 9 -1.39 -10.71 7.96
C GLN A 9 -0.48 -10.23 6.81
N ILE A 10 -0.73 -10.70 5.59
CA ILE A 10 0.03 -10.36 4.39
C ILE A 10 -0.91 -9.75 3.37
N ILE A 11 -0.51 -8.63 2.79
CA ILE A 11 -1.25 -7.88 1.78
C ILE A 11 -0.35 -7.70 0.57
N ILE A 12 -0.87 -8.05 -0.61
CA ILE A 12 -0.20 -7.87 -1.89
C ILE A 12 -1.17 -7.10 -2.79
N GLY A 13 -0.69 -6.04 -3.45
CA GLY A 13 -1.53 -5.24 -4.32
C GLY A 13 -0.75 -4.15 -5.05
N THR A 14 -1.43 -3.49 -5.98
CA THR A 14 -0.86 -2.35 -6.71
C THR A 14 -0.78 -1.12 -5.80
N PRO A 15 0.20 -0.21 -6.02
CA PRO A 15 0.44 0.92 -5.13
C PRO A 15 -0.80 1.79 -4.90
N GLY A 16 -1.53 2.13 -5.96
CA GLY A 16 -2.74 2.95 -5.86
C GLY A 16 -3.84 2.31 -5.01
N THR A 17 -4.01 0.98 -5.10
CA THR A 17 -5.03 0.27 -4.31
C THR A 17 -4.63 0.21 -2.83
N VAL A 18 -3.35 -0.11 -2.56
CA VAL A 18 -2.83 -0.20 -1.19
C VAL A 18 -2.87 1.16 -0.51
N LEU A 19 -2.53 2.24 -1.21
CA LEU A 19 -2.67 3.59 -0.70
C LEU A 19 -4.09 3.97 -0.33
N ASP A 20 -5.06 3.62 -1.18
CA ASP A 20 -6.46 3.90 -0.90
C ASP A 20 -6.91 3.16 0.36
N TRP A 21 -6.41 1.95 0.58
CA TRP A 21 -6.69 1.18 1.80
C TRP A 21 -6.06 1.82 3.04
N CYS A 22 -4.84 2.32 2.94
CA CYS A 22 -4.12 2.96 4.04
C CYS A 22 -4.70 4.34 4.40
N PHE A 23 -4.88 5.22 3.41
CA PHE A 23 -5.14 6.64 3.64
C PHE A 23 -6.61 7.04 3.48
N LYS A 24 -7.34 6.48 2.51
CA LYS A 24 -8.75 6.85 2.26
C LYS A 24 -9.71 6.00 3.10
N LEU A 25 -9.51 4.69 3.10
CA LEU A 25 -10.40 3.74 3.77
C LEU A 25 -9.94 3.37 5.19
N LYS A 26 -8.68 3.67 5.55
CA LYS A 26 -8.07 3.37 6.86
C LYS A 26 -8.28 1.92 7.31
N LEU A 27 -8.17 0.99 6.36
CA LEU A 27 -8.35 -0.46 6.60
C LEU A 27 -7.10 -1.11 7.18
N ILE A 28 -5.96 -0.44 7.07
CA ILE A 28 -4.65 -0.92 7.52
C ILE A 28 -4.06 0.11 8.49
N ASP A 29 -3.68 -0.36 9.67
CA ASP A 29 -2.90 0.41 10.61
C ASP A 29 -1.41 0.33 10.22
N LEU A 30 -0.90 1.40 9.59
CA LEU A 30 0.48 1.49 9.12
C LEU A 30 1.50 1.30 10.27
N THR A 31 1.15 1.64 11.50
CA THR A 31 2.04 1.47 12.67
C THR A 31 2.29 0.01 13.03
N LYS A 32 1.49 -0.93 12.48
CA LYS A 32 1.61 -2.37 12.69
C LYS A 32 2.36 -3.08 11.55
N ILE A 33 2.78 -2.35 10.51
CA ILE A 33 3.56 -2.92 9.40
C ILE A 33 5.01 -3.10 9.85
N HIS A 34 5.47 -4.35 9.90
CA HIS A 34 6.84 -4.68 10.28
C HIS A 34 7.78 -4.79 9.08
N VAL A 35 7.22 -5.11 7.91
CA VAL A 35 7.97 -5.35 6.67
C VAL A 35 7.19 -4.73 5.53
N PHE A 36 7.86 -3.90 4.73
CA PHE A 36 7.35 -3.31 3.50
C PHE A 36 8.29 -3.68 2.36
N VAL A 37 7.74 -4.26 1.29
CA VAL A 37 8.49 -4.69 0.11
C VAL A 37 7.96 -3.95 -1.11
N LEU A 38 8.88 -3.40 -1.90
CA LEU A 38 8.62 -2.86 -3.23
C LEU A 38 9.24 -3.82 -4.24
N ASP A 39 8.39 -4.43 -5.06
CA ASP A 39 8.84 -5.31 -6.16
C ASP A 39 8.97 -4.48 -7.44
N GLU A 40 9.96 -4.78 -8.29
CA GLU A 40 10.26 -4.05 -9.53
C GLU A 40 10.31 -2.52 -9.34
N ALA A 41 11.12 -2.07 -8.37
CA ALA A 41 11.13 -0.68 -7.91
C ALA A 41 11.52 0.34 -9.01
N ASP A 42 12.31 -0.07 -9.99
CA ASP A 42 12.65 0.74 -11.18
C ASP A 42 11.42 1.00 -12.07
N VAL A 43 10.61 -0.03 -12.33
CA VAL A 43 9.33 0.10 -13.05
C VAL A 43 8.33 0.95 -12.27
N MET A 44 8.31 0.81 -10.94
CA MET A 44 7.46 1.62 -10.07
C MET A 44 7.89 3.09 -10.00
N ILE A 45 9.16 3.42 -10.23
CA ILE A 45 9.65 4.80 -10.28
C ILE A 45 9.38 5.44 -11.66
N ASP A 46 9.51 4.67 -12.73
CA ASP A 46 9.35 5.16 -14.12
C ASP A 46 7.87 5.33 -14.53
N THR A 47 6.96 4.59 -13.87
CA THR A 47 5.52 4.74 -14.09
C THR A 47 4.99 5.99 -13.38
N GLN A 48 4.60 7.01 -14.16
CA GLN A 48 4.12 8.30 -13.66
C GLN A 48 3.01 8.12 -12.59
N GLY A 49 3.27 8.57 -11.36
CA GLY A 49 2.37 8.49 -10.22
C GLY A 49 2.63 7.33 -9.23
N PHE A 50 3.30 6.24 -9.65
CA PHE A 50 3.66 5.14 -8.74
C PHE A 50 4.81 5.50 -7.79
N SER A 51 5.73 6.38 -8.22
CA SER A 51 6.83 6.88 -7.38
C SER A 51 6.32 7.64 -6.16
N ASP A 52 5.50 8.67 -6.38
CA ASP A 52 4.87 9.48 -5.32
C ASP A 52 4.01 8.63 -4.39
N HIS A 53 3.38 7.61 -4.94
CA HIS A 53 2.55 6.69 -4.21
C HIS A 53 3.34 5.76 -3.29
N SER A 54 4.50 5.30 -3.74
CA SER A 54 5.36 4.40 -2.97
C SER A 54 6.06 5.13 -1.82
N ILE A 55 6.50 6.37 -2.05
CA ILE A 55 7.16 7.21 -1.03
C ILE A 55 6.22 7.55 0.13
N ARG A 56 4.93 7.76 -0.14
CA ARG A 56 3.94 8.11 0.89
C ARG A 56 3.64 6.99 1.89
N ILE A 57 4.05 5.74 1.62
CA ILE A 57 3.78 4.59 2.48
C ILE A 57 4.87 4.42 3.57
N GLN A 58 5.99 5.16 3.50
CA GLN A 58 7.01 5.15 4.56
C GLN A 58 6.48 5.62 5.92
#